data_AF-A0A820JLN8-F1
#
_entry.id   AF-A0A820JLN8-F1
#
_cell.length_a   1.000
_cell.length_b   1.000
_cell.length_c   1.000
_cell.angle_alpha   90.00
_cell.angle_beta   90.00
_cell.angle_gamma   90.00
#
_symmetry.space_group_name_H-M   'P 1'
#
loop_
_entity.id
_entity.type
_entity.pdbx_description
1 polymer ?
#
loop_
_entity_poly.entity_id
_entity_poly.type
_entity_poly.pdbx_seq_one_letter_code
_entity_poly.pdbx_strand_id
1 'polypeptide(L)'
;MLRRNYNSRRYWIDIELRHLSDYDDNLCDNLKKVPAELLPLFEEAAKEVADEITRPRPDDDLDMHDIQIMLMNDAHPLHLRHLKSEYVSKLIKTVGIVIAASSIRTKASHIAVQCRSCRNVISNIKVKPGLEGYAMPRKCNSVYVFKNIL
;
A
#
# COMPACT_ATOMS: atom_id res chain seq x y z
N MET A 1 3.68 -16.91 -11.77
CA MET A 1 4.38 -15.61 -11.84
C MET A 1 4.94 -15.19 -10.50
N LEU A 2 4.11 -15.18 -9.44
CA LEU A 2 4.47 -14.75 -8.07
C LEU A 2 5.75 -15.41 -7.51
N ARG A 3 5.84 -16.75 -7.49
CA ARG A 3 7.02 -17.48 -6.99
C ARG A 3 8.34 -17.09 -7.69
N ARG A 4 8.31 -16.94 -9.01
CA ARG A 4 9.50 -16.56 -9.80
C ARG A 4 9.97 -15.15 -9.46
N ASN A 5 9.03 -14.22 -9.32
CA ASN A 5 9.32 -12.83 -8.97
C ASN A 5 9.90 -12.73 -7.56
N TYR A 6 9.29 -13.42 -6.59
CA TYR A 6 9.78 -13.47 -5.20
C TYR A 6 11.22 -14.01 -5.12
N ASN A 7 11.51 -15.15 -5.76
CA ASN A 7 12.86 -15.74 -5.78
C ASN A 7 13.90 -14.85 -6.48
N SER A 8 13.46 -13.94 -7.36
CA SER A 8 14.32 -12.98 -8.05
C SER A 8 14.44 -11.65 -7.30
N ARG A 9 13.96 -11.57 -6.05
CA ARG A 9 13.86 -10.34 -5.25
C ARG A 9 13.09 -9.20 -5.94
N ARG A 10 12.12 -9.57 -6.78
CA ARG A 10 11.18 -8.66 -7.41
C ARG A 10 9.85 -8.80 -6.66
N TYR A 11 9.63 -7.96 -5.67
CA TYR A 11 8.44 -8.03 -4.82
C TYR A 11 7.25 -7.28 -5.43
N TRP A 12 6.96 -7.54 -6.70
CA TRP A 12 5.82 -6.94 -7.39
C TRP A 12 5.25 -7.88 -8.46
N ILE A 13 3.96 -7.72 -8.75
CA ILE A 13 3.27 -8.46 -9.81
C ILE A 13 2.32 -7.53 -10.58
N ASP A 14 2.22 -7.76 -11.89
CA ASP A 14 1.24 -7.11 -12.75
C ASP A 14 -0.03 -7.97 -12.81
N ILE A 15 -1.19 -7.35 -12.59
CA ILE A 15 -2.50 -8.00 -12.63
C ILE A 15 -3.37 -7.26 -13.64
N GLU A 16 -3.89 -7.99 -14.62
CA GLU A 16 -4.88 -7.45 -15.54
C GLU A 16 -6.27 -7.42 -14.89
N LEU A 17 -6.94 -6.27 -14.94
CA LEU A 17 -8.31 -6.13 -14.42
C LEU A 17 -9.33 -7.01 -15.16
N ARG A 18 -9.03 -7.43 -16.39
CA ARG A 18 -9.88 -8.36 -17.15
C ARG A 18 -10.04 -9.69 -16.43
N HIS A 19 -8.94 -10.26 -15.94
CA HIS A 19 -8.96 -11.51 -15.19
C HIS A 19 -9.78 -11.41 -13.90
N LEU A 20 -9.83 -10.22 -13.29
CA LEU A 20 -10.65 -9.99 -12.10
C LEU A 20 -12.14 -9.94 -12.46
N SER A 21 -12.49 -9.31 -13.58
CA SER A 21 -13.87 -9.30 -14.11
C SER A 21 -14.34 -10.71 -14.46
N ASP A 22 -13.51 -11.47 -15.18
CA ASP A 22 -13.84 -12.83 -15.62
C ASP A 22 -14.06 -13.79 -14.44
N TYR A 23 -13.44 -13.53 -13.29
CA TYR A 23 -13.63 -14.29 -12.06
C TYR A 23 -14.82 -13.81 -11.23
N ASP A 24 -14.88 -12.50 -10.94
CA ASP A 24 -15.96 -11.86 -10.20
C ASP A 24 -16.09 -10.37 -10.58
N ASP A 25 -17.13 -10.08 -11.36
CA ASP A 25 -17.46 -8.72 -11.79
C ASP A 25 -17.71 -7.76 -10.60
N ASN A 26 -18.30 -8.24 -9.51
CA ASN A 26 -18.60 -7.38 -8.35
C ASN A 26 -17.31 -6.92 -7.67
N LEU A 27 -16.34 -7.82 -7.53
CA LEU A 27 -15.04 -7.50 -6.96
C LEU A 27 -14.29 -6.49 -7.84
N CYS A 28 -14.32 -6.70 -9.16
CA CYS A 28 -13.73 -5.78 -10.14
C CYS A 28 -14.35 -4.37 -10.05
N ASP A 29 -15.67 -4.28 -9.95
CA ASP A 29 -16.37 -3.00 -9.86
C ASP A 29 -16.15 -2.30 -8.51
N ASN A 30 -16.08 -3.06 -7.42
CA ASN A 30 -15.74 -2.50 -6.11
C ASN A 30 -14.30 -1.97 -6.10
N LEU A 31 -13.34 -2.68 -6.71
CA LEU A 31 -11.95 -2.24 -6.83
C LEU A 31 -11.82 -0.92 -7.62
N LYS A 32 -12.62 -0.74 -8.67
CA LYS A 32 -12.66 0.53 -9.43
C LYS A 32 -13.23 1.69 -8.61
N LYS A 33 -14.21 1.42 -7.74
CA LYS A 33 -14.89 2.44 -6.91
C LYS A 33 -14.09 2.84 -5.68
N VAL A 34 -13.46 1.88 -4.99
CA VAL A 34 -12.74 2.10 -3.71
C VAL A 34 -11.36 1.42 -3.73
N PRO A 35 -10.45 1.83 -4.64
CA PRO A 35 -9.13 1.21 -4.77
C PRO A 35 -8.25 1.38 -3.53
N ALA A 36 -8.40 2.48 -2.79
CA ALA A 36 -7.56 2.79 -1.63
C ALA A 36 -7.74 1.81 -0.46
N GLU A 37 -8.91 1.17 -0.35
CA GLU A 37 -9.22 0.20 0.70
C GLU A 37 -9.00 -1.24 0.24
N LEU A 38 -9.35 -1.53 -1.02
CA LEU A 38 -9.25 -2.89 -1.56
C LEU A 38 -7.85 -3.28 -2.02
N LEU A 39 -7.05 -2.33 -2.51
CA LEU A 39 -5.70 -2.65 -2.98
C LEU A 39 -4.77 -3.13 -1.84
N PRO A 40 -4.76 -2.52 -0.64
CA PRO A 40 -4.00 -3.04 0.49
C PRO A 40 -4.41 -4.46 0.92
N LEU A 41 -5.72 -4.77 0.89
CA LEU A 41 -6.22 -6.11 1.19
C LEU A 41 -5.76 -7.12 0.13
N PHE A 42 -5.71 -6.71 -1.13
CA PHE A 42 -5.21 -7.55 -2.21
C PHE A 42 -3.71 -7.83 -2.06
N GLU A 43 -2.92 -6.81 -1.68
CA GLU A 43 -1.48 -6.98 -1.41
C GLU A 43 -1.23 -7.91 -0.21
N GLU A 44 -2.05 -7.82 0.84
CA GLU A 44 -2.01 -8.72 1.99
C GLU A 44 -2.32 -10.17 1.60
N ALA A 45 -3.39 -10.40 0.83
CA ALA A 45 -3.71 -11.72 0.31
C ALA A 45 -2.61 -12.28 -0.61
N ALA A 46 -2.02 -11.43 -1.47
CA ALA A 46 -0.90 -11.83 -2.32
C ALA A 46 0.34 -12.20 -1.51
N LYS A 47 0.57 -11.52 -0.39
CA LYS A 47 1.63 -11.83 0.57
C LYS A 47 1.40 -13.21 1.20
N GLU A 48 0.20 -13.49 1.70
CA GLU A 48 -0.14 -14.82 2.26
C GLU A 48 0.08 -15.96 1.25
N VAL A 49 -0.44 -15.81 0.03
CA VAL A 49 -0.25 -16.79 -1.04
C VAL A 49 1.22 -16.94 -1.42
N ALA A 50 1.99 -15.85 -1.43
CA ALA A 50 3.43 -15.92 -1.68
C ALA A 50 4.15 -16.72 -0.59
N ASP A 51 3.69 -16.66 0.66
CA ASP A 51 4.24 -17.47 1.75
C ASP A 51 4.09 -18.97 1.48
N GLU A 52 2.87 -19.38 1.17
CA GLU A 52 2.54 -20.78 0.95
C GLU A 52 3.36 -21.39 -0.19
N ILE A 53 3.48 -20.67 -1.31
CA ILE A 53 4.14 -21.19 -2.53
C ILE A 53 5.66 -21.14 -2.50
N THR A 54 6.26 -20.34 -1.61
CA THR A 54 7.72 -20.20 -1.51
C THR A 54 8.34 -21.07 -0.41
N ARG A 55 7.52 -21.73 0.41
CA ARG A 55 7.99 -22.73 1.38
C ARG A 55 8.48 -24.01 0.67
N PRO A 56 9.58 -24.63 1.13
CA PRO A 56 10.50 -24.16 2.17
C PRO A 56 11.45 -23.07 1.64
N ARG A 57 11.61 -21.99 2.41
CA ARG A 57 12.60 -20.94 2.15
C ARG A 57 13.93 -21.31 2.82
N PRO A 58 15.08 -20.91 2.26
CA PRO A 58 16.36 -20.99 2.97
C PRO A 58 16.34 -20.13 4.25
N ASP A 59 17.05 -20.56 5.29
CA ASP A 59 16.99 -20.00 6.65
C ASP A 59 17.33 -18.49 6.76
N ASP A 60 17.96 -17.91 5.74
CA ASP A 60 18.33 -16.49 5.71
C ASP A 60 17.15 -15.53 5.42
N ASP A 61 15.97 -16.04 5.03
CA ASP A 61 14.83 -15.21 4.58
C ASP A 61 13.50 -15.65 5.26
N LEU A 62 13.52 -15.67 6.59
CA LEU A 62 12.36 -16.02 7.43
C LEU A 62 11.27 -14.94 7.39
N ASP A 63 11.65 -13.67 7.24
CA ASP A 63 10.72 -12.54 7.21
C ASP A 63 10.20 -12.28 5.80
N MET A 64 8.88 -12.45 5.62
CA MET A 64 8.26 -12.25 4.33
C MET A 64 8.17 -10.76 3.96
N HIS A 65 8.71 -10.44 2.78
CA HIS A 65 8.68 -9.10 2.23
C HIS A 65 7.26 -8.71 1.76
N ASP A 66 6.95 -7.42 1.82
CA ASP A 66 5.70 -6.88 1.26
C ASP A 66 5.70 -6.96 -0.26
N ILE A 67 4.54 -7.27 -0.86
CA ILE A 67 4.40 -7.46 -2.30
C ILE A 67 3.50 -6.35 -2.86
N GLN A 68 4.02 -5.63 -3.84
CA GLN A 68 3.28 -4.56 -4.50
C GLN A 68 2.47 -5.11 -5.68
N ILE A 69 1.19 -4.76 -5.73
CA ILE A 69 0.33 -5.10 -6.87
C ILE A 69 0.26 -3.92 -7.84
N MET A 70 0.52 -4.21 -9.12
CA MET A 70 0.39 -3.26 -10.21
C MET A 70 -0.80 -3.64 -11.07
N LEU A 71 -1.78 -2.72 -11.20
CA LEU A 71 -2.99 -2.97 -11.97
C LEU A 71 -2.82 -2.51 -13.41
N MET A 72 -3.08 -3.41 -14.35
CA MET A 72 -3.09 -3.15 -15.78
C MET A 72 -4.53 -3.14 -16.29
N ASN A 73 -4.87 -2.09 -17.05
CA ASN A 73 -6.21 -1.90 -17.58
C ASN A 73 -6.17 -1.53 -19.06
N ASP A 74 -6.90 -2.28 -19.89
CA ASP A 74 -7.03 -2.02 -21.32
C ASP A 74 -8.23 -1.13 -21.69
N ALA A 75 -8.94 -0.57 -20.70
CA ALA A 75 -10.04 0.35 -20.94
C ALA A 75 -9.62 1.59 -21.76
N HIS A 76 -10.59 2.26 -22.38
CA HIS A 76 -10.34 3.51 -23.09
C HIS A 76 -9.84 4.60 -22.12
N PRO A 77 -8.74 5.31 -22.43
CA PRO A 77 -8.21 6.34 -21.55
C PRO A 77 -9.11 7.58 -21.54
N LEU A 78 -9.23 8.21 -20.37
CA LEU A 78 -9.89 9.49 -20.20
C LEU A 78 -8.91 10.65 -20.41
N HIS A 79 -9.28 11.64 -21.21
CA HIS A 79 -8.51 12.87 -21.34
C HIS A 79 -8.51 13.66 -20.02
N LEU A 80 -7.36 14.25 -19.65
CA LEU A 80 -7.21 15.04 -18.43
C LEU A 80 -8.28 16.15 -18.27
N ARG A 81 -8.68 16.76 -19.39
CA ARG A 81 -9.74 17.80 -19.45
C ARG A 81 -11.12 17.31 -19.01
N HIS A 82 -11.35 16.00 -18.99
CA HIS A 82 -12.61 15.39 -18.58
C HIS A 82 -12.59 14.84 -17.14
N LEU A 83 -11.49 15.03 -16.40
CA LEU A 83 -11.44 14.66 -14.98
C LEU A 83 -12.26 15.65 -14.14
N LYS A 84 -13.44 15.19 -13.74
CA LYS A 84 -14.37 15.89 -12.84
C LYS A 84 -14.27 15.33 -11.41
N SER A 85 -14.90 16.02 -10.46
CA SER A 85 -14.97 15.61 -9.04
C SER A 85 -15.55 14.20 -8.83
N GLU A 86 -16.37 13.71 -9.76
CA GLU A 86 -16.92 12.35 -9.72
C GLU A 86 -15.87 11.23 -9.82
N TYR A 87 -14.66 11.53 -10.31
CA TYR A 87 -13.53 10.59 -10.41
C TYR A 87 -12.58 10.64 -9.20
N VAL A 88 -12.85 11.52 -8.22
CA VAL A 88 -12.03 11.59 -6.99
C VAL A 88 -12.11 10.25 -6.26
N SER A 89 -10.94 9.76 -5.82
CA SER A 89 -10.77 8.48 -5.13
C SER A 89 -11.17 7.22 -5.93
N LYS A 90 -11.34 7.33 -7.24
CA LYS A 90 -11.62 6.19 -8.14
C LYS A 90 -10.41 5.85 -9.01
N LEU A 91 -10.38 4.63 -9.52
CA LEU A 91 -9.35 4.21 -10.46
C LEU A 91 -9.59 4.87 -11.83
N ILE A 92 -8.58 5.55 -12.37
CA ILE A 92 -8.65 6.20 -13.69
C ILE A 92 -7.50 5.75 -14.57
N LYS A 93 -7.74 5.73 -15.89
CA LYS A 93 -6.70 5.60 -16.91
C LYS A 93 -6.67 6.88 -17.72
N THR A 94 -5.50 7.48 -17.89
CA THR A 94 -5.32 8.72 -18.66
C THR A 94 -4.10 8.62 -19.57
N VAL A 95 -4.01 9.51 -20.54
CA VAL A 95 -2.92 9.60 -21.50
C VAL A 95 -2.36 11.02 -21.50
N GLY A 96 -1.04 11.13 -21.67
CA GLY A 96 -0.34 12.41 -21.69
C GLY A 96 1.16 12.24 -21.95
N ILE A 97 1.88 13.37 -21.97
CA ILE A 97 3.33 13.43 -22.12
C ILE A 97 3.92 13.92 -20.81
N VAL A 98 4.99 13.26 -20.33
CA VAL A 98 5.72 13.68 -19.13
C VAL A 98 6.64 14.84 -19.49
N ILE A 99 6.36 16.03 -18.95
CA ILE A 99 7.18 17.24 -19.18
C ILE A 99 8.25 17.46 -18.10
N ALA A 100 8.05 16.90 -16.92
CA ALA A 100 8.96 17.01 -15.79
C ALA A 100 8.72 15.86 -14.80
N ALA A 101 9.74 15.50 -14.02
CA ALA A 101 9.66 14.54 -12.94
C ALA A 101 10.45 15.08 -11.74
N SER A 102 9.95 14.87 -10.51
CA SER A 102 10.66 15.25 -9.29
C SER A 102 11.81 14.28 -8.99
N SER A 103 12.80 14.74 -8.23
CA SER A 103 13.82 13.85 -7.66
C SER A 103 13.20 12.83 -6.71
N ILE A 104 13.90 11.71 -6.51
CA ILE A 104 13.50 10.67 -5.56
C ILE A 104 13.41 11.27 -4.16
N ARG A 105 12.32 10.95 -3.45
CA ARG A 105 12.12 11.29 -2.04
C ARG A 105 11.78 10.02 -1.26
N THR A 106 12.32 9.90 -0.06
CA THR A 106 12.01 8.80 0.85
C THR A 106 10.72 9.08 1.61
N LYS A 107 9.79 8.13 1.62
CA LYS A 107 8.62 8.13 2.51
C LYS A 107 8.71 6.90 3.40
N ALA A 108 8.58 7.09 4.71
CA ALA A 108 8.54 5.99 5.66
C ALA A 108 7.19 5.24 5.54
N SER A 109 7.25 3.90 5.44
CA SER A 109 6.07 3.02 5.51
C SER A 109 5.71 2.68 6.96
N HIS A 110 6.73 2.50 7.79
CA HIS A 110 6.62 2.25 9.22
C HIS A 110 7.49 3.24 9.98
N ILE A 111 6.97 3.78 11.08
CA ILE A 111 7.72 4.67 11.97
C ILE A 111 7.70 4.13 13.40
N ALA A 112 8.71 4.51 14.16
CA ALA A 112 8.73 4.37 15.61
C ALA A 112 8.82 5.76 16.23
N VAL A 113 8.07 5.99 17.30
CA VAL A 113 8.08 7.26 18.03
C VAL A 113 8.48 7.02 19.47
N GLN A 114 9.28 7.92 20.03
CA GLN A 114 9.73 7.85 21.41
C GLN A 114 9.28 9.08 22.18
N CYS A 115 8.68 8.87 23.36
CA CYS A 115 8.35 9.97 24.26
C CYS A 115 9.63 10.56 24.89
N ARG A 116 9.78 11.88 24.82
CA ARG A 116 10.94 12.59 25.40
C ARG A 116 11.05 12.43 26.92
N SER A 117 9.93 12.42 27.65
CA SER A 117 9.93 12.45 29.11
C SER A 117 10.07 11.08 29.75
N CYS A 118 9.29 10.09 29.31
CA CYS A 118 9.29 8.74 29.90
C CYS A 118 10.09 7.71 29.09
N ARG A 119 10.70 8.12 27.96
CA ARG A 119 11.44 7.26 27.02
C ARG A 119 10.66 6.08 26.45
N ASN A 120 9.34 6.00 26.69
CA ASN A 120 8.50 4.96 26.12
C ASN A 120 8.51 5.02 24.59
N VAL A 121 8.76 3.88 23.96
CA VAL A 121 8.83 3.72 22.50
C VAL A 121 7.54 3.05 22.04
N ILE A 122 6.86 3.67 21.08
CA ILE A 122 5.79 3.03 20.32
C ILE A 122 6.39 2.70 18.96
N SER A 123 6.68 1.42 18.74
CA SER A 123 7.25 0.90 17.50
C SER A 123 6.18 0.47 16.51
N ASN A 124 6.60 0.26 15.26
CA ASN A 124 5.81 -0.33 14.19
C ASN A 124 4.48 0.38 13.86
N ILE A 125 4.49 1.70 13.89
CA ILE A 125 3.33 2.49 13.49
C ILE A 125 3.26 2.53 11.96
N LYS A 126 2.22 1.94 11.37
CA LYS A 126 1.98 1.97 9.93
C LYS A 126 1.55 3.37 9.48
N VAL A 127 2.26 3.93 8.52
CA VAL A 127 1.94 5.21 7.89
C VAL A 127 1.07 4.96 6.68
N LYS A 128 -0.02 5.74 6.52
CA LYS A 128 -0.90 5.61 5.36
C LYS A 128 -0.14 5.91 4.05
N PRO A 129 -0.43 5.17 2.97
CA PRO A 129 0.14 5.44 1.65
C PRO A 129 -0.32 6.81 1.12
N GLY A 130 0.36 7.31 0.09
CA GLY A 130 0.05 8.60 -0.53
C GLY A 130 0.81 9.78 0.05
N LEU A 131 0.27 11.00 -0.09
CA LEU A 131 0.92 12.25 0.32
C LEU A 131 0.52 12.69 1.74
N GLU A 132 -0.28 11.88 2.44
CA GLU A 132 -0.67 12.16 3.82
C GLU A 132 0.50 11.94 4.79
N GLY A 133 0.62 12.82 5.79
CA GLY A 133 1.58 12.70 6.87
C GLY A 133 1.06 11.83 8.02
N TYR A 134 1.90 11.62 9.04
CA TYR A 134 1.46 11.02 10.30
C TYR A 134 1.25 12.10 11.36
N ALA A 135 0.06 12.14 11.96
CA ALA A 135 -0.23 13.07 13.06
C ALA A 135 0.33 12.52 14.37
N MET A 136 1.38 13.19 14.90
CA MET A 136 2.02 12.79 16.15
C MET A 136 1.03 12.87 17.32
N PRO A 137 0.89 11.82 18.16
CA PRO A 137 0.03 11.87 19.34
C PRO A 137 0.49 12.94 20.32
N ARG A 138 -0.45 13.77 20.78
CA ARG A 138 -0.18 14.85 21.77
C ARG A 138 -0.10 14.34 23.20
N LYS A 139 -0.61 13.14 23.48
CA LYS A 139 -0.62 12.51 24.80
C LYS A 139 0.24 11.26 24.76
N CYS A 140 1.04 11.07 25.81
CA CYS A 140 1.79 9.84 26.00
C CYS A 140 0.86 8.76 26.56
N ASN A 141 0.94 7.54 26.04
CA ASN A 141 0.17 6.39 26.52
C ASN A 141 0.70 5.81 27.85
N SER A 142 1.83 6.31 28.36
CA SER A 142 2.39 5.83 29.62
C SER A 142 1.60 6.34 30.82
N VAL A 143 1.20 5.43 31.71
CA VAL A 143 0.45 5.68 32.96
C VAL A 143 1.14 6.73 33.85
N TYR A 144 2.47 6.87 33.76
CA TYR A 144 3.25 7.81 34.55
C TYR A 144 3.01 9.30 34.19
N VAL A 145 2.46 9.61 33.01
CA VAL A 145 2.18 11.01 32.61
C VAL A 145 0.79 11.47 33.04
N PHE A 146 -0.16 10.55 33.24
CA PHE A 146 -1.52 10.89 33.68
C PHE A 146 -1.60 11.41 35.13
N LYS A 147 -0.62 11.09 35.98
CA LYS A 147 -0.59 11.53 37.38
C LYS A 147 -0.10 12.97 37.61
N ASN A 148 0.44 13.65 36.60
CA ASN A 148 0.96 15.02 36.73
C ASN A 148 0.05 16.09 36.09
N ILE A 149 -1.19 15.75 35.74
CA ILE A 149 -2.18 16.64 35.11
C ILE A 149 -3.49 16.74 35.93
N LEU A 150 -3.60 15.96 37.02
CA LEU A 150 -4.62 16.10 38.07
C LEU A 150 -3.91 16.45 39.38
#